data_AF-A0A2R6C053-F1
#
_entry.id   AF-A0A2R6C053-F1
#
_cell.length_a   1.000
_cell.length_b   1.000
_cell.length_c   1.000
_cell.angle_alpha   90.00
_cell.angle_beta   90.00
_cell.angle_gamma   90.00
#
_symmetry.space_group_name_H-M   'P 1'
#
loop_
_entity.id
_entity.type
_entity.pdbx_description
1 polymer ?
#
loop_
_entity_poly.entity_id
_entity_poly.type
_entity_poly.pdbx_seq_one_letter_code
_entity_poly.pdbx_strand_id
1 'polypeptide(L)'
;MHLFIVSLEPVTLFESLRVIGEKYRWHLRYAKFNKELHQSLLAHSINVASVAYTLLKYVAGFGEVKASDDLTLKVVLTGFLHDVGKESEQYQAAVDLFLEGGRPNPLDFTHQGRVKTRPLIDAFLTELQTHAAKKGLNIDRQRLVDEIVWAIEMLGRREDAGAVSHSYEKPPTRDALLCKELAHLADVIASAHTPEECVSSASKAAREGIIISQLKFDYSKVSTIRGLLTQLLHRAVEELHLKSGYRAVYWFPEGTLYVYTDKHHPQAFDGVSFKQAIRKSIEEFLRDVPPSALARASFGELNWKVISAPELLMTDERTIRSFWNYIFNMDFAQPNMREPVKSEADRKLYQLLEPKLKEIMHLDEETLHIQFGRFKADYNILVVLYGIRNQVVENSNKDVSQQATLELLNTLADGLALSRDSLAKWPEK
;
A
#
# COMPACT_ATOMS: atom_id res chain seq x y z
N MET A 1 -41.90 12.50 11.36
CA MET A 1 -41.72 11.04 11.29
C MET A 1 -40.25 10.79 10.91
N HIS A 2 -39.42 10.40 11.88
CA HIS A 2 -37.98 10.23 11.67
C HIS A 2 -37.71 8.91 10.94
N LEU A 3 -37.36 9.00 9.66
CA LEU A 3 -36.82 7.89 8.89
C LEU A 3 -35.36 7.69 9.32
N PHE A 4 -35.10 6.53 9.93
CA PHE A 4 -33.76 6.02 10.16
C PHE A 4 -33.08 5.83 8.80
N ILE A 5 -32.10 6.68 8.48
CA ILE A 5 -31.07 6.33 7.51
C ILE A 5 -30.18 5.33 8.23
N VAL A 6 -30.26 4.06 7.85
CA VAL A 6 -29.26 3.07 8.25
C VAL A 6 -27.94 3.56 7.67
N SER A 7 -26.94 3.80 8.53
CA SER A 7 -25.66 4.37 8.10
C SER A 7 -25.08 3.49 7.00
N LEU A 8 -24.88 4.08 5.83
CA LEU A 8 -24.49 3.33 4.64
C LEU A 8 -22.99 3.06 4.72
N GLU A 9 -22.60 1.82 5.00
CA GLU A 9 -21.18 1.47 5.00
C GLU A 9 -20.60 1.74 3.61
N PRO A 10 -19.50 2.52 3.49
CA PRO A 10 -18.94 2.92 2.21
C PRO A 10 -18.67 1.73 1.28
N VAL A 11 -18.19 0.61 1.83
CA VAL A 11 -17.93 -0.63 1.09
C VAL A 11 -19.18 -1.12 0.37
N THR A 12 -20.34 -1.10 1.04
CA THR A 12 -21.62 -1.54 0.48
C THR A 12 -22.11 -0.60 -0.63
N LEU A 13 -21.84 0.71 -0.51
CA LEU A 13 -22.18 1.69 -1.54
C LEU A 13 -21.37 1.46 -2.82
N PHE A 14 -20.04 1.45 -2.69
CA PHE A 14 -19.13 1.33 -3.83
C PHE A 14 -19.33 0.00 -4.57
N GLU A 15 -19.59 -1.08 -3.83
CA GLU A 15 -19.91 -2.37 -4.45
C GLU A 15 -21.23 -2.31 -5.24
N SER A 16 -22.25 -1.63 -4.71
CA SER A 16 -23.52 -1.46 -5.43
C SER A 16 -23.34 -0.60 -6.68
N LEU A 17 -22.54 0.46 -6.61
CA LEU A 17 -22.19 1.30 -7.77
C LEU A 17 -21.42 0.52 -8.83
N ARG A 18 -20.46 -0.32 -8.42
CA ARG A 18 -19.70 -1.20 -9.31
C ARG A 18 -20.61 -2.15 -10.07
N VAL A 19 -21.47 -2.89 -9.35
CA VAL A 19 -22.41 -3.87 -9.94
C VAL A 19 -23.35 -3.21 -10.95
N ILE A 20 -23.89 -2.03 -10.62
CA ILE A 20 -24.78 -1.31 -11.53
C ILE A 20 -23.99 -0.80 -12.74
N GLY A 21 -22.83 -0.17 -12.55
CA GLY A 21 -21.99 0.29 -13.64
C GLY A 21 -21.55 -0.84 -14.59
N GLU A 22 -21.32 -2.05 -14.06
CA GLU A 22 -21.07 -3.26 -14.86
C GLU A 22 -22.27 -3.65 -15.71
N LYS A 23 -23.48 -3.61 -15.14
CA LYS A 23 -24.74 -3.86 -15.88
C LYS A 23 -24.94 -2.87 -17.02
N TYR A 24 -24.58 -1.60 -16.83
CA TYR A 24 -24.58 -0.57 -17.89
C TYR A 24 -23.38 -0.68 -18.85
N ARG A 25 -22.52 -1.69 -18.67
CA ARG A 25 -21.31 -1.93 -19.48
C ARG A 25 -20.31 -0.76 -19.46
N TRP A 26 -20.26 0.02 -18.39
CA TRP A 26 -19.32 1.14 -18.28
C TRP A 26 -17.85 0.70 -18.22
N HIS A 27 -17.58 -0.56 -17.88
CA HIS A 27 -16.25 -1.16 -17.96
C HIS A 27 -15.76 -1.35 -19.40
N LEU A 28 -16.66 -1.30 -20.39
CA LEU A 28 -16.36 -1.41 -21.83
C LEU A 28 -16.41 -0.06 -22.56
N ARG A 29 -16.72 1.03 -21.85
CA ARG A 29 -16.88 2.37 -22.43
C ARG A 29 -15.70 3.25 -22.03
N TYR A 30 -15.23 4.11 -22.93
CA TYR A 30 -14.13 5.03 -22.64
C TYR A 30 -14.60 6.25 -21.83
N ALA A 31 -13.82 6.63 -20.81
CA ALA A 31 -13.94 7.93 -20.14
C ALA A 31 -12.77 8.86 -20.47
N LYS A 32 -11.55 8.33 -20.46
CA LYS A 32 -10.31 9.04 -20.83
C LYS A 32 -9.53 8.15 -21.79
N PHE A 33 -8.91 8.75 -22.78
CA PHE A 33 -8.21 8.02 -23.83
C PHE A 33 -7.18 8.94 -24.52
N ASN A 34 -6.08 8.34 -24.93
CA ASN A 34 -5.15 8.85 -25.93
C ASN A 34 -4.61 7.65 -26.73
N LYS A 35 -3.53 7.81 -27.50
CA LYS A 35 -2.98 6.71 -28.31
C LYS A 35 -2.31 5.59 -27.50
N GLU A 36 -1.95 5.85 -26.25
CA GLU A 36 -1.13 4.97 -25.41
C GLU A 36 -1.87 4.51 -24.13
N LEU A 37 -2.84 5.29 -23.67
CA LEU A 37 -3.54 5.11 -22.41
C LEU A 37 -5.04 5.22 -22.61
N HIS A 38 -5.76 4.28 -22.01
CA HIS A 38 -7.21 4.24 -22.01
C HIS A 38 -7.71 3.96 -20.59
N GLN A 39 -8.78 4.62 -20.20
CA GLN A 39 -9.45 4.40 -18.93
C GLN A 39 -10.94 4.17 -19.19
N SER A 40 -11.47 3.08 -18.65
CA SER A 40 -12.90 2.80 -18.74
C SER A 40 -13.72 3.77 -17.89
N LEU A 41 -14.96 4.02 -18.32
CA LEU A 41 -15.91 4.87 -17.63
C LEU A 41 -16.17 4.38 -16.22
N LEU A 42 -16.28 3.06 -16.02
CA LEU A 42 -16.47 2.49 -14.69
C LEU A 42 -15.27 2.77 -13.76
N ALA A 43 -14.05 2.49 -14.22
CA ALA A 43 -12.85 2.69 -13.40
C ALA A 43 -12.67 4.18 -13.07
N HIS A 44 -12.89 5.06 -14.04
CA HIS A 44 -12.82 6.50 -13.84
C HIS A 44 -13.87 6.98 -12.83
N SER A 45 -15.13 6.60 -13.00
CA SER A 45 -16.23 6.94 -12.08
C SER A 45 -15.98 6.47 -10.65
N ILE A 46 -15.45 5.26 -10.46
CA ILE A 46 -15.10 4.75 -9.12
C ILE A 46 -13.97 5.58 -8.51
N ASN A 47 -12.92 5.87 -9.29
CA ASN A 47 -11.79 6.67 -8.80
C ASN A 47 -12.26 8.06 -8.37
N VAL A 48 -13.03 8.77 -9.20
CA VAL A 48 -13.56 10.10 -8.86
C VAL A 48 -14.45 10.06 -7.62
N ALA A 49 -15.36 9.09 -7.53
CA ALA A 49 -16.21 8.93 -6.35
C ALA A 49 -15.40 8.64 -5.06
N SER A 50 -14.36 7.81 -5.15
CA SER A 50 -13.52 7.45 -4.00
C SER A 50 -12.67 8.63 -3.50
N VAL A 51 -12.12 9.42 -4.44
CA VAL A 51 -11.38 10.64 -4.12
C VAL A 51 -12.31 11.71 -3.54
N ALA A 52 -13.48 11.93 -4.14
CA ALA A 52 -14.46 12.89 -3.63
C ALA A 52 -14.93 12.54 -2.20
N TYR A 53 -15.18 11.26 -1.94
CA TYR A 53 -15.50 10.75 -0.60
C TYR A 53 -14.37 11.02 0.40
N THR A 54 -13.13 10.73 0.01
CA THR A 54 -11.94 10.94 0.85
C THR A 54 -11.76 12.43 1.17
N LEU A 55 -11.91 13.31 0.17
CA LEU A 55 -11.86 14.76 0.36
C LEU A 55 -12.98 15.26 1.28
N LEU A 56 -14.21 14.75 1.17
CA LEU A 56 -15.30 15.10 2.09
C LEU A 56 -14.93 14.78 3.55
N LYS A 57 -14.33 13.61 3.80
CA LYS A 57 -13.91 13.23 5.16
C LYS A 57 -12.87 14.20 5.71
N TYR A 58 -11.96 14.70 4.88
CA TYR A 58 -10.98 15.69 5.30
C TYR A 58 -11.57 17.06 5.54
N VAL A 59 -12.38 17.59 4.61
CA VAL A 59 -13.09 18.86 4.79
C VAL A 59 -13.95 18.83 6.06
N ALA A 60 -14.59 17.70 6.35
CA ALA A 60 -15.35 17.51 7.58
C ALA A 60 -14.45 17.40 8.82
N GLY A 61 -13.33 16.69 8.73
CA GLY A 61 -12.33 16.59 9.80
C GLY A 61 -11.69 17.92 10.19
N PHE A 62 -11.64 18.88 9.26
CA PHE A 62 -11.18 20.25 9.52
C PHE A 62 -12.25 21.17 10.14
N GLY A 63 -13.48 20.66 10.35
CA GLY A 63 -14.57 21.38 11.03
C GLY A 63 -15.36 22.35 10.14
N GLU A 64 -15.10 22.41 8.84
CA GLU A 64 -15.75 23.35 7.92
C GLU A 64 -17.13 22.87 7.45
N VAL A 65 -17.39 21.56 7.53
CA VAL A 65 -18.61 20.89 7.07
C VAL A 65 -18.95 19.71 7.97
N LYS A 66 -20.23 19.45 8.22
CA LYS A 66 -20.67 18.20 8.88
C LYS A 66 -20.98 17.14 7.82
N ALA A 67 -20.15 16.09 7.74
CA ALA A 67 -20.38 14.96 6.84
C ALA A 67 -21.55 14.08 7.33
N SER A 68 -22.78 14.48 6.99
CA SER A 68 -23.98 13.65 7.18
C SER A 68 -24.00 12.49 6.19
N ASP A 69 -24.80 11.46 6.47
CA ASP A 69 -24.99 10.34 5.54
C ASP A 69 -25.59 10.80 4.20
N ASP A 70 -26.53 11.77 4.23
CA ASP A 70 -27.13 12.38 3.04
C ASP A 70 -26.08 13.09 2.18
N LEU A 71 -25.24 13.94 2.78
CA LEU A 71 -24.17 14.63 2.08
C LEU A 71 -23.13 13.65 1.54
N THR A 72 -22.78 12.64 2.34
CA THR A 72 -21.85 11.58 1.92
C THR A 72 -22.35 10.86 0.68
N LEU A 73 -23.63 10.48 0.68
CA LEU A 73 -24.27 9.84 -0.47
C LEU A 73 -24.27 10.77 -1.70
N LYS A 74 -24.64 12.05 -1.53
CA LYS A 74 -24.62 13.04 -2.62
C LYS A 74 -23.24 13.25 -3.23
N VAL A 75 -22.19 13.33 -2.40
CA VAL A 75 -20.81 13.50 -2.88
C VAL A 75 -20.35 12.28 -3.66
N VAL A 76 -20.57 11.08 -3.13
CA VAL A 76 -20.20 9.83 -3.80
C VAL A 76 -20.94 9.69 -5.14
N LEU A 77 -22.25 9.93 -5.15
CA LEU A 77 -23.06 9.80 -6.37
C LEU A 77 -22.72 10.88 -7.41
N THR A 78 -22.51 12.13 -6.99
CA THR A 78 -22.05 13.19 -7.89
C THR A 78 -20.72 12.81 -8.51
N GLY A 79 -19.75 12.34 -7.71
CA GLY A 79 -18.45 11.89 -8.21
C GLY A 79 -18.55 10.69 -9.14
N PHE A 80 -19.43 9.72 -8.86
CA PHE A 80 -19.58 8.53 -9.70
C PHE A 80 -20.27 8.84 -11.03
N LEU A 81 -21.28 9.73 -11.02
CA LEU A 81 -22.13 10.03 -12.16
C LEU A 81 -21.66 11.25 -12.99
N HIS A 82 -20.60 11.96 -12.58
CA HIS A 82 -20.18 13.22 -13.21
C HIS A 82 -19.95 13.13 -14.73
N ASP A 83 -19.55 11.95 -15.20
CA ASP A 83 -19.25 11.67 -16.61
C ASP A 83 -20.30 10.75 -17.26
N VAL A 84 -21.48 10.58 -16.65
CA VAL A 84 -22.53 9.65 -17.10
C VAL A 84 -22.89 9.83 -18.58
N GLY A 85 -22.92 11.05 -19.13
CA GLY A 85 -23.27 11.26 -20.53
C GLY A 85 -22.22 10.75 -21.53
N LYS A 86 -20.99 10.45 -21.09
CA LYS A 86 -19.99 9.74 -21.91
C LYS A 86 -20.42 8.32 -22.26
N GLU A 87 -21.42 7.79 -21.57
CA GLU A 87 -21.96 6.48 -21.87
C GLU A 87 -22.69 6.42 -23.23
N SER A 88 -23.10 7.58 -23.77
CA SER A 88 -23.87 7.64 -25.02
C SER A 88 -23.12 7.03 -26.21
N GLU A 89 -23.85 6.33 -27.09
CA GLU A 89 -23.29 5.74 -28.30
C GLU A 89 -22.63 6.78 -29.20
N GLN A 90 -23.21 7.98 -29.28
CA GLN A 90 -22.65 9.10 -30.03
C GLN A 90 -21.25 9.49 -29.52
N TYR A 91 -21.07 9.54 -28.19
CA TYR A 91 -19.76 9.85 -27.60
C TYR A 91 -18.77 8.73 -27.88
N GLN A 92 -19.15 7.46 -27.64
CA GLN A 92 -18.26 6.31 -27.84
C GLN A 92 -17.83 6.16 -29.31
N ALA A 93 -18.75 6.32 -30.27
CA ALA A 93 -18.43 6.29 -31.69
C ALA A 93 -17.46 7.42 -32.10
N ALA A 94 -17.58 8.61 -31.49
CA ALA A 94 -16.62 9.68 -31.72
C ALA A 94 -15.23 9.32 -31.16
N VAL A 95 -15.17 8.65 -30.00
CA VAL A 95 -13.89 8.17 -29.44
C VAL A 95 -13.20 7.21 -30.39
N ASP A 96 -13.92 6.22 -30.92
CA ASP A 96 -13.36 5.25 -31.86
C ASP A 96 -12.80 5.94 -33.10
N LEU A 97 -13.57 6.85 -33.71
CA LEU A 97 -13.11 7.64 -34.86
C LEU A 97 -11.87 8.48 -34.56
N PHE A 98 -11.80 9.08 -33.37
CA PHE A 98 -10.65 9.89 -32.95
C PHE A 98 -9.39 9.05 -32.76
N LEU A 99 -9.51 7.86 -32.17
CA LEU A 99 -8.40 6.93 -31.99
C LEU A 99 -7.86 6.40 -33.33
N GLU A 100 -8.73 6.27 -34.32
CA GLU A 100 -8.37 5.96 -35.72
C GLU A 100 -7.74 7.14 -36.48
N GLY A 101 -7.60 8.32 -35.85
CA GLY A 101 -7.05 9.53 -36.45
C GLY A 101 -8.06 10.35 -37.26
N GLY A 102 -9.34 10.03 -37.16
CA GLY A 102 -10.45 10.75 -37.78
C GLY A 102 -10.93 11.98 -37.01
N ARG A 103 -11.95 12.63 -37.57
CA ARG A 103 -12.79 13.66 -36.93
C ARG A 103 -14.21 13.10 -36.81
N PRO A 104 -15.04 13.58 -35.86
CA PRO A 104 -14.88 14.72 -34.95
C PRO A 104 -14.09 14.43 -33.65
N ASN A 105 -13.70 15.49 -32.93
CA ASN A 105 -13.11 15.33 -31.60
C ASN A 105 -14.24 14.96 -30.62
N PRO A 106 -14.10 13.93 -29.77
CA PRO A 106 -15.13 13.55 -28.81
C PRO A 106 -15.51 14.67 -27.84
N LEU A 107 -14.60 15.63 -27.64
CA LEU A 107 -14.82 16.83 -26.85
C LEU A 107 -15.78 17.84 -27.51
N ASP A 108 -16.09 17.68 -28.80
CA ASP A 108 -17.09 18.48 -29.52
C ASP A 108 -18.52 18.10 -29.12
N PHE A 109 -18.70 16.98 -28.40
CA PHE A 109 -20.01 16.52 -27.94
C PHE A 109 -20.26 16.91 -26.48
N THR A 110 -21.35 17.65 -26.28
CA THR A 110 -21.86 17.96 -24.95
C THR A 110 -22.32 16.66 -24.26
N HIS A 111 -21.60 16.26 -23.20
CA HIS A 111 -21.87 15.05 -22.41
C HIS A 111 -22.34 15.35 -20.98
N GLN A 112 -22.35 16.62 -20.57
CA GLN A 112 -22.74 17.03 -19.22
C GLN A 112 -24.01 17.93 -19.18
N GLY A 113 -24.67 18.14 -20.32
CA GLY A 113 -25.89 18.96 -20.40
C GLY A 113 -27.12 18.29 -19.79
N ARG A 114 -27.91 19.04 -19.02
CA ARG A 114 -29.09 18.57 -18.24
C ARG A 114 -30.06 17.69 -19.02
N VAL A 115 -30.39 18.08 -20.25
CA VAL A 115 -31.34 17.35 -21.11
C VAL A 115 -30.88 15.92 -21.37
N LYS A 116 -29.56 15.70 -21.46
CA LYS A 116 -28.96 14.38 -21.70
C LYS A 116 -28.67 13.64 -20.39
N THR A 117 -28.18 14.34 -19.36
CA THR A 117 -27.72 13.69 -18.13
C THR A 117 -28.85 13.33 -17.17
N ARG A 118 -29.91 14.15 -17.06
CA ARG A 118 -31.00 13.91 -16.10
C ARG A 118 -31.68 12.55 -16.29
N PRO A 119 -32.12 12.14 -17.50
CA PRO A 119 -32.75 10.84 -17.69
C PRO A 119 -31.84 9.66 -17.30
N LEU A 120 -30.53 9.78 -17.55
CA LEU A 120 -29.55 8.75 -17.22
C LEU A 120 -29.35 8.66 -15.70
N ILE A 121 -29.22 9.81 -15.03
CA ILE A 121 -29.12 9.89 -13.57
C ILE A 121 -30.38 9.35 -12.91
N ASP A 122 -31.57 9.74 -13.37
CA ASP A 122 -32.84 9.25 -12.86
C ASP A 122 -32.97 7.72 -12.98
N ALA A 123 -32.62 7.17 -14.14
CA ALA A 123 -32.61 5.73 -14.38
C ALA A 123 -31.62 5.02 -13.44
N PHE A 124 -30.39 5.53 -13.34
CA PHE A 124 -29.36 4.96 -12.48
C PHE A 124 -29.77 4.97 -11.01
N LEU A 125 -30.30 6.10 -10.50
CA LEU A 125 -30.74 6.20 -9.11
C LEU A 125 -31.94 5.31 -8.80
N THR A 126 -32.84 5.09 -9.77
CA THR A 126 -33.95 4.14 -9.63
C THR A 126 -33.45 2.71 -9.46
N GLU A 127 -32.45 2.33 -10.27
CA GLU A 127 -31.81 1.03 -10.14
C GLU A 127 -31.04 0.90 -8.83
N LEU A 128 -30.29 1.93 -8.42
CA LEU A 128 -29.58 1.96 -7.15
C LEU A 128 -30.54 1.83 -5.97
N GLN A 129 -31.66 2.55 -5.97
CA GLN A 129 -32.69 2.43 -4.93
C GLN A 129 -33.24 1.01 -4.84
N THR A 130 -33.50 0.37 -5.99
CA THR A 130 -34.00 -1.02 -6.05
C THR A 130 -32.95 -2.01 -5.53
N HIS A 131 -31.68 -1.83 -5.91
CA HIS A 131 -30.59 -2.69 -5.46
C HIS A 131 -30.28 -2.50 -3.96
N ALA A 132 -30.27 -1.25 -3.49
CA ALA A 132 -30.02 -0.86 -2.11
C ALA A 132 -31.13 -1.36 -1.17
N ALA A 133 -32.40 -1.30 -1.61
CA ALA A 133 -33.53 -1.83 -0.85
C ALA A 133 -33.38 -3.33 -0.53
N LYS A 134 -32.84 -4.13 -1.45
CA LYS A 134 -32.54 -5.56 -1.22
C LYS A 134 -31.49 -5.79 -0.14
N LYS A 135 -30.66 -4.79 0.14
CA LYS A 135 -29.63 -4.79 1.19
C LYS A 135 -30.09 -4.05 2.46
N GLY A 136 -31.38 -3.72 2.58
CA GLY A 136 -31.95 -3.03 3.74
C GLY A 136 -31.67 -1.52 3.78
N LEU A 137 -31.27 -0.92 2.66
CA LEU A 137 -30.95 0.51 2.56
C LEU A 137 -32.09 1.29 1.91
N ASN A 138 -32.45 2.43 2.50
CA ASN A 138 -33.46 3.33 1.95
C ASN A 138 -32.81 4.57 1.33
N ILE A 139 -32.94 4.73 0.02
CA ILE A 139 -32.42 5.88 -0.74
C ILE A 139 -33.63 6.70 -1.22
N ASP A 140 -33.70 7.95 -0.79
CA ASP A 140 -34.70 8.90 -1.28
C ASP A 140 -34.23 9.55 -2.59
N ARG A 141 -34.55 8.91 -3.72
CA ARG A 141 -34.19 9.40 -5.06
C ARG A 141 -34.64 10.84 -5.29
N GLN A 142 -35.86 11.18 -4.87
CA GLN A 142 -36.49 12.46 -5.20
C GLN A 142 -35.73 13.62 -4.57
N ARG A 143 -35.18 13.41 -3.37
CA ARG A 143 -34.35 14.38 -2.67
C ARG A 143 -32.94 14.54 -3.27
N LEU A 144 -32.41 13.51 -3.92
CA LEU A 144 -31.03 13.48 -4.41
C LEU A 144 -30.88 14.02 -5.84
N VAL A 145 -31.84 13.71 -6.72
CA VAL A 145 -31.67 13.88 -8.17
C VAL A 145 -31.38 15.34 -8.57
N ASP A 146 -32.14 16.30 -8.06
CA ASP A 146 -32.02 17.69 -8.54
C ASP A 146 -30.69 18.32 -8.12
N GLU A 147 -30.18 18.01 -6.93
CA GLU A 147 -28.87 18.50 -6.46
C GLU A 147 -27.72 17.85 -7.23
N ILE A 148 -27.79 16.54 -7.49
CA ILE A 148 -26.76 15.82 -8.26
C ILE A 148 -26.74 16.31 -9.71
N VAL A 149 -27.91 16.41 -10.35
CA VAL A 149 -28.03 16.91 -11.72
C VAL A 149 -27.48 18.32 -11.83
N TRP A 150 -27.84 19.22 -10.91
CA TRP A 150 -27.32 20.58 -10.88
C TRP A 150 -25.80 20.59 -10.73
N ALA A 151 -25.26 19.79 -9.80
CA ALA A 151 -23.82 19.73 -9.56
C ALA A 151 -23.06 19.29 -10.82
N ILE A 152 -23.54 18.23 -11.49
CA ILE A 152 -22.92 17.67 -12.71
C ILE A 152 -23.02 18.63 -13.89
N GLU A 153 -24.17 19.26 -14.09
CA GLU A 153 -24.35 20.28 -15.14
C GLU A 153 -23.36 21.44 -14.95
N MET A 154 -23.06 21.80 -13.70
CA MET A 154 -22.09 22.83 -13.34
C MET A 154 -20.64 22.42 -13.51
N LEU A 155 -20.33 21.12 -13.65
CA LEU A 155 -18.99 20.64 -14.00
C LEU A 155 -18.67 20.84 -15.49
N GLY A 156 -19.65 20.68 -16.36
CA GLY A 156 -19.46 20.72 -17.82
C GLY A 156 -19.34 22.09 -18.46
N ARG A 157 -19.15 23.13 -17.66
CA ARG A 157 -18.97 24.51 -18.10
C ARG A 157 -17.54 24.72 -18.61
N ARG A 158 -17.26 24.33 -19.85
CA ARG A 158 -16.10 24.87 -20.58
C ARG A 158 -16.36 26.33 -20.96
N GLU A 159 -15.30 27.11 -21.12
CA GLU A 159 -15.31 28.51 -21.55
C GLU A 159 -15.76 28.66 -23.03
N ASP A 160 -16.98 28.27 -23.37
CA ASP A 160 -17.61 28.61 -24.64
C ASP A 160 -18.70 29.69 -24.45
N ALA A 161 -19.00 30.44 -25.51
CA ALA A 161 -19.87 31.62 -25.44
C ALA A 161 -21.32 31.31 -24.97
N GLY A 162 -21.74 30.04 -25.01
CA GLY A 162 -23.01 29.56 -24.43
C GLY A 162 -22.98 29.37 -22.91
N ALA A 163 -21.79 29.26 -22.29
CA ALA A 163 -21.63 29.15 -20.84
C ALA A 163 -21.91 30.47 -20.09
N VAL A 164 -21.88 31.61 -20.78
CA VAL A 164 -22.08 32.95 -20.18
C VAL A 164 -23.53 33.17 -19.73
N SER A 165 -24.53 32.56 -20.39
CA SER A 165 -25.95 32.74 -20.01
C SER A 165 -26.38 31.91 -18.78
N HIS A 166 -25.71 30.78 -18.51
CA HIS A 166 -25.97 29.91 -17.36
C HIS A 166 -25.19 30.31 -16.09
N SER A 167 -24.32 31.32 -16.18
CA SER A 167 -23.47 31.84 -15.09
C SER A 167 -24.24 32.43 -13.90
N TYR A 168 -25.57 32.49 -13.95
CA TYR A 168 -26.43 33.10 -12.94
C TYR A 168 -27.32 32.12 -12.15
N GLU A 169 -27.29 30.82 -12.44
CA GLU A 169 -28.07 29.84 -11.67
C GLU A 169 -27.45 29.63 -10.28
N LYS A 170 -28.19 30.02 -9.25
CA LYS A 170 -27.80 29.84 -7.85
C LYS A 170 -27.80 28.35 -7.49
N PRO A 171 -26.85 27.90 -6.65
CA PRO A 171 -26.89 26.53 -6.13
C PRO A 171 -28.20 26.29 -5.38
N PRO A 172 -28.85 25.13 -5.58
CA PRO A 172 -30.09 24.80 -4.87
C PRO A 172 -29.84 24.70 -3.36
N THR A 173 -28.65 24.21 -2.97
CA THR A 173 -28.21 24.11 -1.58
C THR A 173 -26.70 24.31 -1.47
N ARG A 174 -26.21 24.58 -0.25
CA ARG A 174 -24.76 24.55 0.05
C ARG A 174 -24.14 23.17 -0.20
N ASP A 175 -24.89 22.10 0.05
CA ASP A 175 -24.48 20.72 -0.19
C ASP A 175 -24.25 20.46 -1.67
N ALA A 176 -25.14 20.93 -2.55
CA ALA A 176 -24.99 20.81 -3.99
C ALA A 176 -23.73 21.54 -4.50
N LEU A 177 -23.45 22.74 -3.98
CA LEU A 177 -22.21 23.47 -4.28
C LEU A 177 -20.98 22.69 -3.84
N LEU A 178 -20.98 22.15 -2.63
CA LEU A 178 -19.87 21.34 -2.13
C LEU A 178 -19.68 20.06 -2.96
N CYS A 179 -20.76 19.38 -3.33
CA CYS A 179 -20.70 18.20 -4.19
C CYS A 179 -20.05 18.52 -5.54
N LYS A 180 -20.42 19.65 -6.15
CA LYS A 180 -19.79 20.14 -7.39
C LYS A 180 -18.31 20.38 -7.19
N GLU A 181 -17.92 21.10 -6.14
CA GLU A 181 -16.51 21.45 -5.90
C GLU A 181 -15.65 20.22 -5.63
N LEU A 182 -16.12 19.28 -4.81
CA LEU A 182 -15.41 18.04 -4.49
C LEU A 182 -15.33 17.10 -5.69
N ALA A 183 -16.42 16.95 -6.47
CA ALA A 183 -16.41 16.13 -7.68
C ALA A 183 -15.48 16.71 -8.75
N HIS A 184 -15.46 18.03 -8.92
CA HIS A 184 -14.53 18.69 -9.86
C HIS A 184 -13.08 18.44 -9.47
N LEU A 185 -12.74 18.70 -8.21
CA LEU A 185 -11.39 18.47 -7.69
C LEU A 185 -10.99 17.00 -7.80
N ALA A 186 -11.91 16.08 -7.54
CA ALA A 186 -11.68 14.65 -7.66
C ALA A 186 -11.45 14.19 -9.10
N ASP A 187 -12.20 14.72 -10.09
CA ASP A 187 -11.97 14.43 -11.52
C ASP A 187 -10.59 14.94 -11.96
N VAL A 188 -10.20 16.14 -11.53
CA VAL A 188 -8.86 16.69 -11.78
C VAL A 188 -7.76 15.79 -11.21
N ILE A 189 -7.90 15.34 -9.96
CA ILE A 189 -6.94 14.45 -9.30
C ILE A 189 -6.87 13.09 -10.01
N ALA A 190 -8.01 12.48 -10.29
CA ALA A 190 -8.09 11.15 -10.90
C ALA A 190 -7.66 11.13 -12.37
N SER A 191 -7.55 12.30 -13.01
CA SER A 191 -7.11 12.47 -14.40
C SER A 191 -5.61 12.77 -14.53
N ALA A 192 -4.89 13.05 -13.44
CA ALA A 192 -3.46 13.34 -13.48
C ALA A 192 -2.62 12.07 -13.68
N HIS A 193 -1.47 12.20 -14.35
CA HIS A 193 -0.57 11.07 -14.60
C HIS A 193 0.59 11.01 -13.62
N THR A 194 1.04 12.17 -13.14
CA THR A 194 2.13 12.30 -12.18
C THR A 194 1.68 13.11 -10.96
N PRO A 195 2.29 12.89 -9.78
CA PRO A 195 1.97 13.68 -8.59
C PRO A 195 2.29 15.17 -8.77
N GLU A 196 3.32 15.52 -9.53
CA GLU A 196 3.70 16.91 -9.82
C GLU A 196 2.61 17.66 -10.62
N GLU A 197 2.14 17.03 -11.71
CA GLU A 197 1.04 17.55 -12.52
C GLU A 197 -0.22 17.71 -11.67
N CYS A 198 -0.49 16.69 -10.84
CA CYS A 198 -1.65 16.67 -9.97
C CYS A 198 -1.68 17.83 -8.98
N VAL A 199 -0.56 18.15 -8.33
CA VAL A 199 -0.50 19.26 -7.37
C VAL A 199 -0.85 20.60 -8.02
N SER A 200 -0.31 20.88 -9.21
CA SER A 200 -0.60 22.11 -9.93
C SER A 200 -2.09 22.23 -10.27
N SER A 201 -2.65 21.19 -10.86
CA SER A 201 -4.05 21.17 -11.30
C SER A 201 -5.03 21.15 -10.14
N ALA A 202 -4.77 20.35 -9.09
CA ALA A 202 -5.60 20.32 -7.88
C ALA A 202 -5.59 21.65 -7.14
N SER A 203 -4.42 22.30 -7.05
CA SER A 203 -4.29 23.63 -6.43
C SER A 203 -5.01 24.73 -7.21
N LYS A 204 -5.11 24.60 -8.54
CA LYS A 204 -5.94 25.49 -9.36
C LYS A 204 -7.43 25.24 -9.08
N ALA A 205 -7.88 23.98 -9.18
CA ALA A 205 -9.28 23.60 -8.96
C ALA A 205 -9.79 23.97 -7.55
N ALA A 206 -8.97 23.79 -6.52
CA ALA A 206 -9.34 24.17 -5.15
C ALA A 206 -9.50 25.70 -5.00
N ARG A 207 -8.59 26.50 -5.58
CA ARG A 207 -8.69 27.98 -5.53
C ARG A 207 -9.93 28.54 -6.23
N GLU A 208 -10.44 27.83 -7.24
CA GLU A 208 -11.69 28.18 -7.93
C GLU A 208 -12.95 27.79 -7.14
N GLY A 209 -12.82 26.92 -6.14
CA GLY A 209 -13.89 26.54 -5.22
C GLY A 209 -14.15 27.60 -4.15
N ILE A 210 -15.41 27.77 -3.75
CA ILE A 210 -15.79 28.69 -2.67
C ILE A 210 -15.60 28.01 -1.31
N ILE A 211 -16.03 26.75 -1.16
CA ILE A 211 -16.02 26.02 0.11
C ILE A 211 -14.70 25.29 0.35
N ILE A 212 -14.00 24.91 -0.71
CA ILE A 212 -12.75 24.13 -0.64
C ILE A 212 -11.47 24.94 -0.90
N SER A 213 -11.56 26.27 -1.00
CA SER A 213 -10.42 27.16 -1.32
C SER A 213 -9.24 27.10 -0.36
N GLN A 214 -9.48 26.68 0.88
CA GLN A 214 -8.48 26.50 1.93
C GLN A 214 -7.64 25.22 1.77
N LEU A 215 -8.03 24.30 0.88
CA LEU A 215 -7.28 23.07 0.65
C LEU A 215 -5.98 23.38 -0.10
N LYS A 216 -4.88 22.85 0.42
CA LYS A 216 -3.55 22.91 -0.20
C LYS A 216 -3.05 21.51 -0.48
N PHE A 217 -2.22 21.40 -1.50
CA PHE A 217 -1.71 20.11 -1.98
C PHE A 217 -0.20 20.09 -1.97
N ASP A 218 0.33 18.91 -1.71
CA ASP A 218 1.75 18.60 -1.79
C ASP A 218 1.90 17.15 -2.22
N TYR A 219 3.12 16.71 -2.51
CA TYR A 219 3.37 15.34 -2.92
C TYR A 219 4.70 14.80 -2.43
N SER A 220 4.78 13.48 -2.41
CA SER A 220 6.05 12.76 -2.27
C SER A 220 6.25 11.84 -3.46
N LYS A 221 7.51 11.62 -3.85
CA LYS A 221 7.89 10.73 -4.94
C LYS A 221 9.05 9.82 -4.54
N VAL A 222 9.00 8.56 -4.98
CA VAL A 222 10.04 7.56 -4.78
C VAL A 222 10.46 7.04 -6.16
N SER A 223 11.43 7.71 -6.79
CA SER A 223 11.73 7.54 -8.23
C SER A 223 12.76 6.45 -8.56
N THR A 224 13.51 5.93 -7.59
CA THR A 224 14.79 5.26 -7.88
C THR A 224 14.79 3.75 -7.67
N ILE A 225 13.75 3.20 -7.04
CA ILE A 225 13.71 1.78 -6.65
C ILE A 225 12.33 1.26 -7.05
N ARG A 226 12.26 0.05 -7.64
CA ARG A 226 11.00 -0.67 -7.89
C ARG A 226 10.98 -1.94 -7.05
N GLY A 227 9.81 -2.29 -6.52
CA GLY A 227 9.59 -3.51 -5.74
C GLY A 227 9.23 -3.24 -4.28
N LEU A 228 9.51 -4.21 -3.41
CA LEU A 228 9.12 -4.17 -1.99
C LEU A 228 9.69 -2.95 -1.26
N LEU A 229 10.96 -2.62 -1.49
CA LEU A 229 11.60 -1.47 -0.83
C LEU A 229 10.88 -0.16 -1.17
N THR A 230 10.38 0.00 -2.40
CA THR A 230 9.57 1.16 -2.81
C THR A 230 8.30 1.28 -1.98
N GLN A 231 7.60 0.16 -1.76
CA GLN A 231 6.39 0.14 -0.94
C GLN A 231 6.68 0.50 0.52
N LEU A 232 7.78 -0.02 1.08
CA LEU A 232 8.20 0.30 2.45
C LEU A 232 8.58 1.79 2.59
N LEU A 233 9.23 2.35 1.57
CA LEU A 233 9.56 3.77 1.51
C LEU A 233 8.29 4.63 1.42
N HIS A 234 7.33 4.29 0.54
CA HIS A 234 6.05 4.99 0.47
C HIS A 234 5.31 4.97 1.80
N ARG A 235 5.22 3.79 2.45
CA ARG A 235 4.57 3.65 3.77
C ARG A 235 5.25 4.53 4.83
N ALA A 236 6.58 4.54 4.88
CA ALA A 236 7.32 5.36 5.83
C ALA A 236 7.12 6.86 5.58
N VAL A 237 7.17 7.28 4.31
CA VAL A 237 6.93 8.67 3.91
C VAL A 237 5.51 9.09 4.27
N GLU A 238 4.52 8.24 3.99
CA GLU A 238 3.11 8.51 4.29
C GLU A 238 2.86 8.63 5.80
N GLU A 239 3.46 7.78 6.63
CA GLU A 239 3.35 7.87 8.10
C GLU A 239 3.92 9.20 8.64
N LEU A 240 5.03 9.67 8.07
CA LEU A 240 5.61 10.96 8.42
C LEU A 240 4.69 12.11 8.02
N HIS A 241 4.20 12.11 6.78
CA HIS A 241 3.23 13.09 6.29
C HIS A 241 1.99 13.12 7.19
N LEU A 242 1.45 11.96 7.55
CA LEU A 242 0.30 11.85 8.45
C LEU A 242 0.55 12.52 9.81
N LYS A 243 1.72 12.31 10.40
CA LYS A 243 2.13 12.93 11.68
C LYS A 243 2.31 14.45 11.58
N SER A 244 2.72 14.96 10.42
CA SER A 244 2.83 16.39 10.16
C SER A 244 1.53 17.06 9.73
N GLY A 245 0.40 16.36 9.80
CA GLY A 245 -0.92 16.94 9.50
C GLY A 245 -1.36 16.84 8.04
N TYR A 246 -0.54 16.22 7.18
CA TYR A 246 -0.98 15.85 5.83
C TYR A 246 -1.95 14.67 5.87
N ARG A 247 -2.69 14.52 4.77
CA ARG A 247 -3.55 13.37 4.53
C ARG A 247 -3.40 12.90 3.09
N ALA A 248 -3.12 11.62 2.89
CA ALA A 248 -3.04 11.04 1.55
C ALA A 248 -4.43 11.03 0.88
N VAL A 249 -4.47 11.40 -0.40
CA VAL A 249 -5.73 11.48 -1.18
C VAL A 249 -5.68 10.59 -2.42
N TYR A 250 -4.51 10.46 -3.03
CA TYR A 250 -4.36 9.69 -4.27
C TYR A 250 -2.94 9.13 -4.39
N TRP A 251 -2.82 7.90 -4.89
CA TRP A 251 -1.56 7.20 -5.03
C TRP A 251 -1.23 6.98 -6.51
N PHE A 252 -0.03 7.41 -6.89
CA PHE A 252 0.58 7.21 -8.19
C PHE A 252 1.59 6.06 -8.11
N PRO A 253 1.98 5.43 -9.22
CA PRO A 253 3.02 4.41 -9.23
C PRO A 253 4.36 4.89 -8.65
N GLU A 254 4.64 6.20 -8.75
CA GLU A 254 5.88 6.82 -8.29
C GLU A 254 5.71 7.70 -7.06
N GLY A 255 4.49 7.91 -6.56
CA GLY A 255 4.26 8.97 -5.58
C GLY A 255 2.89 8.97 -4.92
N THR A 256 2.69 9.93 -4.03
CA THR A 256 1.45 10.11 -3.29
C THR A 256 1.11 11.58 -3.23
N LEU A 257 -0.14 11.92 -3.52
CA LEU A 257 -0.69 13.26 -3.35
C LEU A 257 -1.23 13.39 -1.93
N TYR A 258 -0.89 14.49 -1.29
CA TYR A 258 -1.38 14.86 0.03
C TYR A 258 -2.22 16.13 -0.02
N VAL A 259 -3.17 16.23 0.92
CA VAL A 259 -3.93 17.45 1.20
C VAL A 259 -3.69 17.92 2.64
N TYR A 260 -3.69 19.23 2.82
CA TYR A 260 -3.59 19.89 4.12
C TYR A 260 -4.31 21.25 4.08
N THR A 261 -4.37 21.93 5.22
CA THR A 261 -4.86 23.31 5.34
C THR A 261 -3.85 24.14 6.14
N ASP A 262 -3.96 25.47 6.10
CA ASP A 262 -3.08 26.36 6.87
C ASP A 262 -3.14 26.15 8.38
N LYS A 263 -4.27 25.66 8.90
CA LYS A 263 -4.43 25.29 10.31
C LYS A 263 -3.55 24.10 10.72
N HIS A 264 -3.14 23.28 9.75
CA HIS A 264 -2.32 22.08 9.94
C HIS A 264 -1.01 22.20 9.18
N HIS A 265 -0.38 23.38 9.25
CA HIS A 265 0.84 23.67 8.49
C HIS A 265 1.86 22.54 8.67
N PRO A 266 2.27 21.89 7.57
CA PRO A 266 3.29 20.87 7.60
C PRO A 266 4.58 21.30 8.29
N GLN A 267 5.11 20.45 9.17
CA GLN A 267 6.48 20.58 9.62
C GLN A 267 7.40 19.84 8.65
N ALA A 268 8.51 20.50 8.27
CA ALA A 268 9.57 19.87 7.51
C ALA A 268 10.19 18.71 8.32
N PHE A 269 10.42 17.58 7.66
CA PHE A 269 11.08 16.42 8.27
C PHE A 269 12.59 16.57 8.21
N ASP A 270 13.28 16.25 9.30
CA ASP A 270 14.74 16.11 9.26
C ASP A 270 15.15 14.73 8.71
N GLY A 271 16.41 14.59 8.30
CA GLY A 271 16.92 13.31 7.79
C GLY A 271 16.93 12.18 8.83
N VAL A 272 16.83 12.50 10.12
CA VAL A 272 16.87 11.52 11.23
C VAL A 272 15.52 10.84 11.39
N SER A 273 14.44 11.62 11.47
CA SER A 273 13.06 11.16 11.52
C SER A 273 12.71 10.32 10.29
N PHE A 274 13.23 10.69 9.12
CA PHE A 274 13.08 9.91 7.90
C PHE A 274 13.70 8.52 8.00
N LYS A 275 14.97 8.43 8.43
CA LYS A 275 15.65 7.14 8.64
C LYS A 275 14.96 6.27 9.68
N GLN A 276 14.46 6.89 10.76
CA GLN A 276 13.73 6.17 11.81
C GLN A 276 12.40 5.60 11.30
N ALA A 277 11.64 6.36 10.52
CA ALA A 277 10.38 5.88 9.93
C ALA A 277 10.62 4.72 8.95
N ILE A 278 11.65 4.82 8.10
CA ILE A 278 12.03 3.73 7.20
C ILE A 278 12.42 2.48 7.99
N ARG A 279 13.29 2.64 8.98
CA ARG A 279 13.72 1.54 9.84
C ARG A 279 12.52 0.85 10.49
N LYS A 280 11.61 1.63 11.08
CA LYS A 280 10.38 1.13 11.70
C LYS A 280 9.51 0.38 10.68
N SER A 281 9.31 0.93 9.49
CA SER A 281 8.53 0.30 8.40
C SER A 281 9.13 -1.05 7.97
N ILE A 282 10.46 -1.12 7.86
CA ILE A 282 11.18 -2.38 7.57
C ILE A 282 11.04 -3.38 8.72
N GLU A 283 11.25 -2.94 9.96
CA GLU A 283 11.13 -3.80 11.15
C GLU A 283 9.70 -4.37 11.29
N GLU A 284 8.67 -3.55 11.05
CA GLU A 284 7.27 -4.00 11.04
C GLU A 284 7.03 -5.02 9.93
N PHE A 285 7.49 -4.76 8.71
CA PHE A 285 7.35 -5.70 7.60
C PHE A 285 8.01 -7.04 7.90
N LEU A 286 9.24 -7.02 8.44
CA LEU A 286 9.97 -8.23 8.78
C LEU A 286 9.26 -9.07 9.86
N ARG A 287 8.57 -8.44 10.81
CA ARG A 287 7.78 -9.17 11.84
C ARG A 287 6.61 -9.96 11.25
N ASP A 288 6.05 -9.51 10.14
CA ASP A 288 4.93 -10.17 9.47
C ASP A 288 5.38 -11.35 8.59
N VAL A 289 6.68 -11.45 8.30
CA VAL A 289 7.24 -12.58 7.54
C VAL A 289 7.41 -13.79 8.46
N PRO A 290 6.94 -14.99 8.06
CA PRO A 290 7.14 -16.19 8.87
C PRO A 290 8.63 -16.43 9.19
N PRO A 291 8.99 -16.73 10.45
CA PRO A 291 10.38 -16.97 10.85
C PRO A 291 11.11 -18.02 10.01
N SER A 292 10.40 -19.06 9.56
CA SER A 292 10.93 -20.08 8.66
C SER A 292 11.32 -19.55 7.28
N ALA A 293 10.60 -18.55 6.76
CA ALA A 293 10.89 -17.94 5.47
C ALA A 293 12.11 -17.01 5.59
N LEU A 294 12.21 -16.23 6.66
CA LEU A 294 13.39 -15.40 6.96
C LEU A 294 14.64 -16.26 7.17
N ALA A 295 14.51 -17.35 7.93
CA ALA A 295 15.57 -18.33 8.13
C ALA A 295 16.06 -18.89 6.79
N ARG A 296 15.15 -19.33 5.91
CA ARG A 296 15.51 -19.79 4.56
C ARG A 296 16.20 -18.72 3.72
N ALA A 297 15.71 -17.47 3.76
CA ALA A 297 16.27 -16.37 3.00
C ALA A 297 17.67 -15.95 3.49
N SER A 298 18.00 -16.23 4.76
CA SER A 298 19.34 -15.97 5.30
C SER A 298 20.41 -16.95 4.80
N PHE A 299 20.02 -18.08 4.18
CA PHE A 299 20.94 -19.02 3.58
C PHE A 299 21.46 -18.55 2.21
N GLY A 300 22.73 -18.83 1.94
CA GLY A 300 23.29 -18.75 0.59
C GLY A 300 23.53 -20.14 0.00
N GLU A 301 24.07 -20.18 -1.22
CA GLU A 301 24.45 -21.46 -1.84
C GLU A 301 25.61 -22.11 -1.06
N LEU A 302 25.43 -23.39 -0.70
CA LEU A 302 26.34 -24.23 0.11
C LEU A 302 27.80 -24.19 -0.35
N ASN A 303 28.02 -24.01 -1.65
CA ASN A 303 29.36 -24.07 -2.21
C ASN A 303 30.16 -22.78 -1.96
N TRP A 304 29.49 -21.63 -1.73
CA TRP A 304 30.11 -20.31 -1.82
C TRP A 304 29.95 -19.47 -0.54
N LYS A 305 28.76 -19.45 0.10
CA LYS A 305 28.52 -18.67 1.32
C LYS A 305 27.32 -19.24 2.08
N VAL A 306 27.56 -19.87 3.24
CA VAL A 306 26.49 -20.54 4.02
C VAL A 306 25.44 -19.56 4.54
N ILE A 307 25.84 -18.35 4.91
CA ILE A 307 24.93 -17.28 5.39
C ILE A 307 25.06 -16.06 4.48
N SER A 308 24.00 -15.78 3.72
CA SER A 308 23.97 -14.71 2.71
C SER A 308 23.54 -13.36 3.30
N ALA A 309 22.51 -13.38 4.16
CA ALA A 309 21.85 -12.22 4.78
C ALA A 309 21.68 -12.44 6.29
N PRO A 310 22.76 -12.39 7.07
CA PRO A 310 22.75 -12.70 8.50
C PRO A 310 21.94 -11.71 9.35
N GLU A 311 21.74 -10.48 8.89
CA GLU A 311 20.88 -9.49 9.51
C GLU A 311 19.43 -9.98 9.65
N LEU A 312 18.97 -10.88 8.78
CA LEU A 312 17.63 -11.47 8.87
C LEU A 312 17.48 -12.44 10.04
N LEU A 313 18.57 -13.13 10.43
CA LEU A 313 18.58 -14.02 11.59
C LEU A 313 18.42 -13.25 12.89
N MET A 314 18.88 -12.01 12.91
CA MET A 314 18.84 -11.16 14.10
C MET A 314 17.52 -10.40 14.26
N THR A 315 16.49 -10.75 13.49
CA THR A 315 15.16 -10.11 13.56
C THR A 315 14.32 -10.63 14.73
N ASP A 316 14.30 -11.94 14.98
CA ASP A 316 13.68 -12.54 16.16
C ASP A 316 14.29 -13.92 16.53
N GLU A 317 14.10 -14.34 17.79
CA GLU A 317 14.57 -15.63 18.32
C GLU A 317 14.00 -16.84 17.57
N ARG A 318 12.77 -16.72 17.05
CA ARG A 318 12.09 -17.80 16.34
C ARG A 318 12.74 -18.07 14.98
N THR A 319 13.33 -17.04 14.38
CA THR A 319 14.04 -17.08 13.10
C THR A 319 15.36 -17.82 13.29
N ILE A 320 16.07 -17.54 14.39
CA ILE A 320 17.26 -18.28 14.81
C ILE A 320 16.95 -19.76 15.01
N ARG A 321 15.90 -20.08 15.78
CA ARG A 321 15.48 -21.48 16.00
C ARG A 321 15.09 -22.17 14.69
N SER A 322 14.35 -21.48 13.83
CA SER A 322 13.95 -22.01 12.51
C SER A 322 15.15 -22.26 11.60
N PHE A 323 16.17 -21.39 11.65
CA PHE A 323 17.43 -21.56 10.93
C PHE A 323 18.18 -22.79 11.39
N TRP A 324 18.34 -22.98 12.70
CA TRP A 324 19.01 -24.17 13.24
C TRP A 324 18.22 -25.45 12.99
N ASN A 325 16.91 -25.44 13.15
CA ASN A 325 16.07 -26.57 12.78
C ASN A 325 16.25 -26.95 11.31
N TYR A 326 16.38 -25.95 10.43
CA TYR A 326 16.68 -26.21 9.03
C TYR A 326 18.09 -26.80 8.87
N ILE A 327 19.13 -26.20 9.48
CA ILE A 327 20.50 -26.74 9.47
C ILE A 327 20.52 -28.18 9.93
N PHE A 328 19.98 -28.50 11.11
CA PHE A 328 20.03 -29.83 11.70
C PHE A 328 19.31 -30.88 10.86
N ASN A 329 18.21 -30.51 10.21
CA ASN A 329 17.44 -31.41 9.34
C ASN A 329 17.97 -31.47 7.90
N MET A 330 18.99 -30.70 7.52
CA MET A 330 19.64 -30.90 6.24
C MET A 330 20.46 -32.20 6.29
N ASP A 331 20.15 -33.11 5.36
CA ASP A 331 21.07 -34.17 4.98
C ASP A 331 22.31 -33.49 4.37
N PHE A 332 23.31 -33.23 5.20
CA PHE A 332 24.61 -32.82 4.68
C PHE A 332 25.10 -33.96 3.80
N ALA A 333 25.09 -33.73 2.49
CA ALA A 333 25.85 -34.54 1.55
C ALA A 333 27.24 -34.66 2.15
N GLN A 334 27.59 -35.88 2.58
CA GLN A 334 28.74 -36.18 3.43
C GLN A 334 29.84 -35.15 3.19
N PRO A 335 30.13 -34.23 4.15
CA PRO A 335 31.23 -33.29 3.94
C PRO A 335 32.40 -34.15 3.51
N ASN A 336 33.09 -33.77 2.43
CA ASN A 336 34.20 -34.53 1.83
C ASN A 336 35.29 -34.72 2.91
N MET A 337 35.08 -35.69 3.79
CA MET A 337 35.80 -35.96 5.04
C MET A 337 36.68 -37.19 4.83
N ARG A 338 37.14 -37.41 3.59
CA ARG A 338 38.10 -38.47 3.29
C ARG A 338 39.49 -38.20 3.88
N GLU A 339 39.71 -37.02 4.47
CA GLU A 339 40.94 -36.73 5.21
C GLU A 339 40.58 -36.17 6.60
N PRO A 340 40.59 -37.01 7.64
CA PRO A 340 40.31 -36.57 8.99
C PRO A 340 41.49 -35.69 9.44
N VAL A 341 41.18 -34.49 9.93
CA VAL A 341 42.05 -33.79 10.88
C VAL A 341 43.41 -33.36 10.29
N LYS A 342 43.39 -32.39 9.38
CA LYS A 342 44.61 -31.82 8.78
C LYS A 342 45.35 -30.85 9.69
N SER A 343 44.63 -30.10 10.53
CA SER A 343 45.20 -29.06 11.38
C SER A 343 45.41 -29.54 12.82
N GLU A 344 46.40 -28.99 13.52
CA GLU A 344 46.63 -29.28 14.93
C GLU A 344 45.42 -28.89 15.82
N ALA A 345 44.68 -27.87 15.41
CA ALA A 345 43.44 -27.44 16.06
C ALA A 345 42.33 -28.49 15.95
N ASP A 346 42.13 -29.08 14.75
CA ASP A 346 41.17 -30.15 14.55
C ASP A 346 41.51 -31.39 15.40
N ARG A 347 42.81 -31.66 15.58
CA ARG A 347 43.34 -32.81 16.34
C ARG A 347 43.02 -32.66 17.83
N LYS A 348 43.24 -31.46 18.36
CA LYS A 348 42.88 -31.11 19.75
C LYS A 348 41.37 -31.14 19.94
N LEU A 349 40.59 -30.66 18.97
CA LEU A 349 39.13 -30.68 19.03
C LEU A 349 38.57 -32.11 19.02
N TYR A 350 39.09 -32.98 18.15
CA TYR A 350 38.69 -34.39 18.07
C TYR A 350 38.98 -35.13 19.38
N GLN A 351 40.19 -35.00 19.93
CA GLN A 351 40.57 -35.64 21.18
C GLN A 351 39.72 -35.21 22.38
N LEU A 352 39.15 -34.00 22.34
CA LEU A 352 38.35 -33.44 23.42
C LEU A 352 36.87 -33.81 23.31
N LEU A 353 36.36 -33.96 22.08
CA LEU A 353 34.98 -34.34 21.79
C LEU A 353 34.77 -35.86 21.75
N GLU A 354 35.75 -36.63 21.27
CA GLU A 354 35.66 -38.08 21.13
C GLU A 354 35.19 -38.78 22.41
N PRO A 355 35.74 -38.51 23.61
CA PRO A 355 35.29 -39.17 24.84
C PRO A 355 33.82 -38.87 25.15
N LYS A 356 33.40 -37.62 24.96
CA LYS A 356 32.02 -37.17 25.24
C LYS A 356 31.02 -37.70 24.22
N LEU A 357 31.37 -37.70 22.94
CA LEU A 357 30.50 -38.22 21.88
C LEU A 357 30.36 -39.75 21.99
N LYS A 358 31.44 -40.47 22.35
CA LYS A 358 31.38 -41.90 22.65
C LYS A 358 30.53 -42.21 23.89
N GLU A 359 30.59 -41.37 24.93
CA GLU A 359 29.82 -41.50 26.16
C GLU A 359 28.32 -41.22 25.95
N ILE A 360 27.98 -40.19 25.18
CA ILE A 360 26.59 -39.73 25.01
C ILE A 360 25.83 -40.54 23.94
N MET A 361 26.51 -41.00 22.88
CA MET A 361 25.82 -41.47 21.67
C MET A 361 26.08 -42.96 21.32
N HIS A 362 26.97 -43.67 22.03
CA HIS A 362 27.29 -45.09 21.78
C HIS A 362 27.57 -45.43 20.30
N LEU A 363 28.27 -44.54 19.60
CA LEU A 363 28.48 -44.63 18.15
C LEU A 363 29.68 -45.50 17.77
N ASP A 364 29.60 -46.15 16.61
CA ASP A 364 30.77 -46.74 15.94
C ASP A 364 31.73 -45.65 15.41
N GLU A 365 32.97 -46.05 15.08
CA GLU A 365 34.03 -45.11 14.65
C GLU A 365 33.67 -44.31 13.39
N GLU A 366 32.94 -44.92 12.46
CA GLU A 366 32.53 -44.31 11.20
C GLU A 366 31.47 -43.22 11.46
N THR A 367 30.47 -43.53 12.28
CA THR A 367 29.42 -42.60 12.68
C THR A 367 29.99 -41.48 13.55
N LEU A 368 30.97 -41.77 14.40
CA LEU A 368 31.69 -40.76 15.18
C LEU A 368 32.43 -39.75 14.28
N HIS A 369 33.08 -40.21 13.22
CA HIS A 369 33.74 -39.33 12.25
C HIS A 369 32.74 -38.44 11.50
N ILE A 370 31.60 -38.99 11.10
CA ILE A 370 30.52 -38.23 10.47
C ILE A 370 29.98 -37.15 11.43
N GLN A 371 29.71 -37.52 12.70
CA GLN A 371 29.23 -36.60 13.72
C GLN A 371 30.26 -35.50 14.06
N PHE A 372 31.55 -35.85 14.07
CA PHE A 372 32.61 -34.86 14.25
C PHE A 372 32.71 -33.88 13.08
N GLY A 373 32.55 -34.35 11.84
CA GLY A 373 32.51 -33.48 10.65
C GLY A 373 31.32 -32.53 10.68
N ARG A 374 30.17 -33.05 11.09
CA ARG A 374 28.94 -32.28 11.30
C ARG A 374 29.15 -31.19 12.36
N PHE A 375 29.69 -31.57 13.51
CA PHE A 375 30.03 -30.66 14.58
C PHE A 375 30.93 -29.52 14.10
N LYS A 376 31.99 -29.84 13.34
CA LYS A 376 32.91 -28.84 12.81
C LYS A 376 32.21 -27.86 11.86
N ALA A 377 31.31 -28.35 11.02
CA ALA A 377 30.53 -27.50 10.12
C ALA A 377 29.62 -26.55 10.92
N ASP A 378 28.86 -27.08 11.89
CA ASP A 378 27.92 -26.31 12.71
C ASP A 378 28.65 -25.29 13.61
N TYR A 379 29.81 -25.66 14.16
CA TYR A 379 30.66 -24.75 14.93
C TYR A 379 31.24 -23.62 14.07
N ASN A 380 31.67 -23.91 12.84
CA ASN A 380 32.13 -22.86 11.93
C ASN A 380 31.01 -21.86 11.56
N ILE A 381 29.78 -22.35 11.37
CA ILE A 381 28.60 -21.51 11.15
C ILE A 381 28.38 -20.60 12.37
N LEU A 382 28.49 -21.16 13.59
CA LEU A 382 28.38 -20.40 14.83
C LEU A 382 29.45 -19.29 14.92
N VAL A 383 30.71 -19.60 14.63
CA VAL A 383 31.81 -18.61 14.65
C VAL A 383 31.57 -17.49 13.65
N VAL A 384 31.06 -17.81 12.44
CA VAL A 384 30.68 -16.81 11.44
C VAL A 384 29.53 -15.93 11.96
N LEU A 385 28.51 -16.52 12.58
CA LEU A 385 27.41 -15.77 13.21
C LEU A 385 27.88 -14.85 14.35
N TYR A 386 28.87 -15.29 15.14
CA TYR A 386 29.52 -14.44 16.15
C TYR A 386 30.29 -13.27 15.55
N GLY A 387 31.05 -13.51 14.48
CA GLY A 387 31.75 -12.45 13.75
C GLY A 387 30.79 -11.40 13.19
N ILE A 388 29.68 -11.84 12.59
CA ILE A 388 28.64 -10.94 12.09
C ILE A 388 27.94 -10.21 13.23
N ARG A 389 27.62 -10.90 14.32
CA ARG A 389 27.06 -10.28 15.53
C ARG A 389 27.95 -9.13 15.99
N ASN A 390 29.27 -9.34 16.11
CA ASN A 390 30.18 -8.28 16.55
C ASN A 390 30.09 -7.05 15.62
N GLN A 391 30.04 -7.26 14.30
CA GLN A 391 29.81 -6.18 13.34
C GLN A 391 28.43 -5.50 13.47
N VAL A 392 27.36 -6.26 13.75
CA VAL A 392 26.00 -5.71 13.92
C VAL A 392 25.85 -4.95 15.25
N VAL A 393 26.49 -5.45 16.32
CA VAL A 393 26.51 -4.86 17.67
C VAL A 393 27.33 -3.59 17.74
N GLU A 394 28.48 -3.56 17.07
CA GLU A 394 29.27 -2.33 16.95
C GLU A 394 28.49 -1.21 16.26
N ASN A 395 27.47 -1.56 15.46
CA ASN A 395 26.66 -0.64 14.68
C ASN A 395 25.22 -0.42 15.20
N SER A 396 24.75 -1.12 16.25
CA SER A 396 23.35 -1.00 16.71
C SER A 396 23.09 -1.39 18.19
N ASN A 397 21.90 -1.02 18.71
CA ASN A 397 21.47 -1.06 20.12
C ASN A 397 21.76 -2.40 20.85
N LYS A 398 22.36 -2.32 22.04
CA LYS A 398 23.00 -3.44 22.77
C LYS A 398 22.06 -4.57 23.26
N ASP A 399 20.78 -4.29 23.53
CA ASP A 399 19.90 -5.24 24.26
C ASP A 399 19.36 -6.40 23.40
N VAL A 400 18.91 -6.13 22.17
CA VAL A 400 18.36 -7.17 21.27
C VAL A 400 19.43 -8.23 20.92
N SER A 401 20.69 -7.79 20.86
CA SER A 401 21.83 -8.68 20.58
C SER A 401 22.10 -9.69 21.69
N GLN A 402 21.97 -9.31 22.97
CA GLN A 402 22.28 -10.21 24.08
C GLN A 402 21.30 -11.39 24.16
N GLN A 403 20.01 -11.13 23.94
CA GLN A 403 18.98 -12.16 24.00
C GLN A 403 19.08 -13.12 22.81
N ALA A 404 19.28 -12.60 21.59
CA ALA A 404 19.57 -13.40 20.41
C ALA A 404 20.85 -14.25 20.57
N THR A 405 21.86 -13.76 21.31
CA THR A 405 23.10 -14.48 21.60
C THR A 405 22.87 -15.67 22.53
N LEU A 406 22.09 -15.47 23.60
CA LEU A 406 21.71 -16.52 24.52
C LEU A 406 20.91 -17.61 23.81
N GLU A 407 20.00 -17.21 22.92
CA GLU A 407 19.17 -18.14 22.16
C GLU A 407 19.98 -18.93 21.12
N LEU A 408 20.95 -18.28 20.44
CA LEU A 408 21.92 -18.94 19.56
C LEU A 408 22.72 -20.03 20.29
N LEU A 409 23.24 -19.70 21.47
CA LEU A 409 23.99 -20.63 22.31
C LEU A 409 23.13 -21.78 22.83
N ASN A 410 21.91 -21.48 23.29
CA ASN A 410 20.99 -22.49 23.80
C ASN A 410 20.57 -23.46 22.70
N THR A 411 20.20 -22.94 21.52
CA THR A 411 19.78 -23.80 20.40
C THR A 411 20.90 -24.72 19.92
N LEU A 412 22.15 -24.24 19.91
CA LEU A 412 23.30 -25.06 19.54
C LEU A 412 23.65 -26.08 20.65
N ALA A 413 23.62 -25.67 21.91
CA ALA A 413 23.83 -26.54 23.07
C ALA A 413 22.83 -27.70 23.07
N ASP A 414 21.56 -27.38 22.82
CA ASP A 414 20.45 -28.35 22.72
C ASP A 414 20.64 -29.28 21.51
N GLY A 415 20.94 -28.73 20.33
CA GLY A 415 21.15 -29.52 19.12
C GLY A 415 22.37 -30.44 19.15
N LEU A 416 23.39 -30.11 19.93
CA LEU A 416 24.64 -30.88 20.06
C LEU A 416 24.74 -31.70 21.35
N ALA A 417 23.72 -31.66 22.21
CA ALA A 417 23.72 -32.27 23.55
C ALA A 417 24.94 -31.87 24.42
N LEU A 418 25.39 -30.62 24.31
CA LEU A 418 26.53 -30.08 25.07
C LEU A 418 26.04 -29.05 26.09
N SER A 419 26.71 -28.94 27.24
CA SER A 419 26.37 -27.88 28.20
C SER A 419 26.83 -26.51 27.72
N ARG A 420 26.02 -25.47 27.96
CA ARG A 420 26.33 -24.07 27.61
C ARG A 420 27.70 -23.62 28.14
N ASP A 421 28.03 -24.00 29.37
CA ASP A 421 29.31 -23.65 30.01
C ASP A 421 30.51 -24.35 29.37
N SER A 422 30.28 -25.45 28.65
CA SER A 422 31.32 -26.10 27.84
C SER A 422 31.58 -25.30 26.56
N LEU A 423 30.53 -24.83 25.89
CA LEU A 423 30.62 -24.05 24.65
C LEU A 423 31.17 -22.63 24.88
N ALA A 424 30.80 -21.97 25.98
CA ALA A 424 31.24 -20.62 26.31
C ALA A 424 32.75 -20.48 26.61
N LYS A 425 33.45 -21.60 26.85
CA LYS A 425 34.89 -21.64 27.13
C LYS A 425 35.75 -21.86 25.88
N TRP A 426 35.12 -22.00 24.72
CA TRP A 426 35.80 -22.29 23.48
C TRP A 426 36.23 -21.00 22.79
N PRO A 427 37.40 -20.99 22.13
CA PRO A 427 38.03 -19.73 21.74
C PRO A 427 37.20 -19.02 20.68
N GLU A 428 36.94 -17.72 20.93
CA GLU A 428 36.42 -16.76 19.94
C GLU A 428 37.47 -16.39 18.86
N LYS A 429 38.44 -17.27 18.56
CA LYS A 429 39.55 -16.97 17.64
C LYS A 429 39.66 -17.93 16.47
#